data_AF-A0A951EB87-F1
#
_entry.id   AF-A0A951EB87-F1
#
_cell.length_a   1.000
_cell.length_b   1.000
_cell.length_c   1.000
_cell.angle_alpha   90.00
_cell.angle_beta   90.00
_cell.angle_gamma   90.00
#
_symmetry.space_group_name_H-M   'P 1'
#
loop_
_entity.id
_entity.type
_entity.pdbx_description
1 polymer ?
#
loop_
_entity_poly.entity_id
_entity_poly.type
_entity_poly.pdbx_seq_one_letter_code
_entity_poly.pdbx_strand_id
1 'polypeptide(L)'
;MSESRKGEAIAEARRLLRGARVGTLATAAGGQPFASLVTPACAPDLSPLLLLSGLSEHTRHLATEPRCALMVAGAPDSANPQTAPRVTVTGEATREEDPGLRSRWLAVHPYAGFYANFADFGLWRLRITGSLWVGGFGKAMKLAPASLCPDPDAARTVAEAEPSLLARWNAEEAATIGRIAEGHGAGSGAWRLVSLDVDGVDLALGEDVRRIAWEAPLRSAQEIEAKLAQLGSNTQAGTLP
;
A
#
# COMPACT_ATOMS: atom_id res chain seq x y z
N MET A 1 0.21 -23.68 -16.23
CA MET A 1 0.83 -23.07 -15.04
C MET A 1 -0.18 -23.18 -13.90
N SER A 2 0.18 -23.68 -12.72
CA SER A 2 -0.81 -24.04 -11.69
C SER A 2 -1.47 -22.83 -11.04
N GLU A 3 -2.73 -22.97 -10.64
CA GLU A 3 -3.53 -21.92 -9.98
C GLU A 3 -2.86 -21.41 -8.69
N SER A 4 -2.18 -22.29 -7.96
CA SER A 4 -1.39 -21.96 -6.77
C SER A 4 -0.28 -20.93 -7.05
N ARG A 5 0.47 -21.05 -8.16
CA ARG A 5 1.53 -20.08 -8.51
C ARG A 5 0.97 -18.71 -8.88
N LYS A 6 -0.22 -18.68 -9.47
CA LYS A 6 -0.92 -17.43 -9.79
C LYS A 6 -1.39 -16.72 -8.52
N GLY A 7 -1.93 -17.48 -7.56
CA GLY A 7 -2.31 -16.96 -6.24
C GLY A 7 -1.13 -16.34 -5.49
N GLU A 8 0.01 -17.02 -5.46
CA GLU A 8 1.25 -16.50 -4.84
C GLU A 8 1.72 -15.20 -5.49
N ALA A 9 1.73 -15.13 -6.83
CA ALA A 9 2.12 -13.93 -7.56
C ALA A 9 1.18 -12.75 -7.28
N ILE A 10 -0.13 -12.98 -7.18
CA ILE A 10 -1.11 -11.96 -6.82
C ILE A 10 -0.88 -11.47 -5.39
N ALA A 11 -0.71 -12.38 -4.44
CA ALA A 11 -0.49 -12.05 -3.04
C ALA A 11 0.80 -11.22 -2.86
N GLU A 12 1.90 -11.61 -3.51
CA GLU A 12 3.15 -10.85 -3.44
C GLU A 12 3.04 -9.48 -4.13
N ALA A 13 2.39 -9.40 -5.30
CA ALA A 13 2.17 -8.13 -5.99
C ALA A 13 1.36 -7.13 -5.14
N ARG A 14 0.29 -7.60 -4.47
CA ARG A 14 -0.51 -6.77 -3.56
C ARG A 14 0.30 -6.34 -2.34
N ARG A 15 1.07 -7.26 -1.74
CA ARG A 15 1.96 -6.96 -0.61
C ARG A 15 2.98 -5.88 -0.97
N LEU A 16 3.60 -5.98 -2.14
CA LEU A 16 4.55 -4.99 -2.64
C LEU A 16 3.89 -3.62 -2.84
N LEU A 17 2.74 -3.54 -3.51
CA LEU A 17 2.04 -2.27 -3.75
C LEU A 17 1.62 -1.61 -2.45
N ARG A 18 0.97 -2.37 -1.55
CA ARG A 18 0.46 -1.85 -0.28
C ARG A 18 1.57 -1.45 0.69
N GLY A 19 2.68 -2.19 0.70
CA GLY A 19 3.81 -1.96 1.60
C GLY A 19 4.82 -0.94 1.07
N ALA A 20 4.73 -0.54 -0.19
CA ALA A 20 5.67 0.39 -0.78
C ALA A 20 5.62 1.75 -0.07
N ARG A 21 6.80 2.24 0.33
CA ARG A 21 7.01 3.63 0.78
C ARG A 21 7.75 4.47 -0.25
N VAL A 22 8.33 3.82 -1.25
CA VAL A 22 9.03 4.41 -2.38
C VAL A 22 8.67 3.64 -3.64
N GLY A 23 8.56 4.34 -4.76
CA GLY A 23 8.36 3.77 -6.08
C GLY A 23 8.94 4.66 -7.17
N THR A 24 9.00 4.11 -8.37
CA THR A 24 9.43 4.83 -9.57
C THR A 24 8.22 5.04 -10.48
N LEU A 25 7.79 6.29 -10.62
CA LEU A 25 6.75 6.71 -11.55
C LEU A 25 7.37 7.01 -12.91
N ALA A 26 6.94 6.29 -13.94
CA ALA A 26 7.22 6.58 -15.32
C ALA A 26 6.06 7.38 -15.94
N THR A 27 6.39 8.55 -16.47
CA THR A 27 5.48 9.46 -17.20
C THR A 27 6.07 9.74 -18.58
N ALA A 28 5.34 10.46 -19.44
CA ALA A 28 5.85 10.86 -20.75
C ALA A 28 5.53 12.32 -21.07
N ALA A 29 6.46 12.99 -21.76
CA ALA A 29 6.26 14.31 -22.36
C ALA A 29 6.54 14.24 -23.85
N GLY A 30 5.52 14.45 -24.68
CA GLY A 30 5.68 14.33 -26.15
C GLY A 30 6.23 12.97 -26.60
N GLY A 31 5.94 11.90 -25.85
CA GLY A 31 6.45 10.55 -26.10
C GLY A 31 7.81 10.23 -25.48
N GLN A 32 8.54 11.21 -24.94
CA GLN A 32 9.79 10.97 -24.21
C GLN A 32 9.49 10.43 -22.81
N PRO A 33 9.92 9.21 -22.44
CA PRO A 33 9.73 8.69 -21.09
C PRO A 33 10.57 9.45 -20.06
N PHE A 34 10.00 9.62 -18.87
CA PHE A 34 10.62 10.26 -17.71
C PHE A 34 10.33 9.47 -16.44
N ALA A 35 11.35 9.18 -15.64
CA ALA A 35 11.24 8.43 -14.39
C ALA A 35 11.44 9.36 -13.18
N SER A 36 10.54 9.28 -12.20
CA SER A 36 10.58 10.05 -10.96
C SER A 36 10.48 9.12 -9.76
N LEU A 37 11.21 9.43 -8.69
CA LEU A 37 10.93 8.87 -7.37
C LEU A 37 9.60 9.45 -6.86
N VAL A 38 8.73 8.59 -6.34
CA VAL A 38 7.47 8.96 -5.69
C VAL A 38 7.25 8.11 -4.43
N THR A 39 6.36 8.57 -3.55
CA THR A 39 5.97 7.87 -2.32
C THR A 39 4.50 7.42 -2.42
N PRO A 40 4.25 6.14 -2.77
CA PRO A 40 2.88 5.66 -2.94
C PRO A 40 2.22 5.32 -1.59
N ALA A 41 0.90 5.42 -1.57
CA ALA A 41 0.02 4.63 -0.70
C ALA A 41 -1.04 3.96 -1.60
N CYS A 42 -1.99 3.20 -1.06
CA CYS A 42 -3.04 2.58 -1.85
C CYS A 42 -4.43 2.96 -1.32
N ALA A 43 -5.37 3.24 -2.23
CA ALA A 43 -6.79 3.26 -1.93
C ALA A 43 -7.31 1.84 -1.61
N PRO A 44 -8.51 1.66 -1.04
CA PRO A 44 -9.03 0.34 -0.67
C PRO A 44 -9.07 -0.65 -1.83
N ASP A 45 -9.29 -0.16 -3.05
CA ASP A 45 -9.35 -0.94 -4.29
C ASP A 45 -7.97 -1.25 -4.91
N LEU A 46 -6.87 -0.98 -4.19
CA LEU A 46 -5.46 -1.14 -4.61
C LEU A 46 -4.95 -0.06 -5.59
N SER A 47 -5.78 0.93 -5.98
CA SER A 47 -5.29 2.04 -6.80
C SER A 47 -4.17 2.80 -6.07
N PRO A 48 -2.99 2.97 -6.67
CA PRO A 48 -1.94 3.79 -6.06
C PRO A 48 -2.39 5.25 -5.91
N LEU A 49 -2.09 5.82 -4.75
CA LEU A 49 -2.29 7.21 -4.38
C LEU A 49 -0.93 7.89 -4.29
N LEU A 50 -0.81 9.07 -4.90
CA LEU A 50 0.42 9.85 -4.97
C LEU A 50 0.11 11.30 -4.60
N LEU A 51 0.79 11.86 -3.61
CA LEU A 51 0.71 13.29 -3.30
C LEU A 51 1.80 14.04 -4.07
N LEU A 52 1.41 14.81 -5.09
CA LEU A 52 2.35 15.40 -6.06
C LEU A 52 2.26 16.93 -6.07
N SER A 53 3.42 17.60 -6.12
CA SER A 53 3.50 19.05 -6.34
C SER A 53 3.18 19.40 -7.79
N GLY A 54 2.43 20.47 -8.00
CA GLY A 54 2.15 21.06 -9.31
C GLY A 54 3.38 21.65 -9.99
N LEU A 55 4.48 21.81 -9.26
CA LEU A 55 5.75 22.30 -9.79
C LEU A 55 6.64 21.19 -10.36
N SER A 56 6.32 19.92 -10.14
CA SER A 56 7.15 18.80 -10.61
C SER A 56 6.87 18.44 -12.08
N GLU A 57 7.91 17.95 -12.77
CA GLU A 57 7.80 17.50 -14.16
C GLU A 57 6.77 16.38 -14.31
N HIS A 58 6.78 15.37 -13.44
CA HIS A 58 5.82 14.28 -13.52
C HIS A 58 4.36 14.75 -13.39
N THR A 59 4.07 15.78 -12.59
CA THR A 59 2.70 16.33 -12.48
C THR A 59 2.30 17.06 -13.76
N ARG A 60 3.22 17.83 -14.36
CA ARG A 60 2.99 18.50 -15.64
C ARG A 60 2.76 17.47 -16.77
N HIS A 61 3.54 16.41 -16.79
CA HIS A 61 3.36 15.30 -17.73
C HIS A 61 1.97 14.70 -17.58
N LEU A 62 1.59 14.28 -16.36
CA LEU A 62 0.29 13.68 -16.07
C LEU A 62 -0.90 14.58 -16.41
N ALA A 63 -0.76 15.89 -16.27
CA ALA A 63 -1.81 16.84 -16.64
C ALA A 63 -2.09 16.87 -18.17
N THR A 64 -1.12 16.46 -18.99
CA THR A 64 -1.24 16.43 -20.46
C THR A 64 -1.44 15.02 -21.01
N GLU A 65 -0.84 14.02 -20.37
CA GLU A 65 -0.86 12.61 -20.74
C GLU A 65 -1.03 11.79 -19.46
N PRO A 66 -2.25 11.32 -19.14
CA PRO A 66 -2.52 10.63 -17.88
C PRO A 66 -1.92 9.23 -17.83
N ARG A 67 -1.52 8.65 -18.97
CA ARG A 67 -0.95 7.31 -19.01
C ARG A 67 0.43 7.28 -18.36
N CYS A 68 0.57 6.38 -17.38
CA CYS A 68 1.79 6.24 -16.62
C CYS A 68 2.02 4.79 -16.19
N ALA A 69 3.20 4.54 -15.63
CA ALA A 69 3.51 3.29 -14.94
C ALA A 69 4.11 3.58 -13.57
N LEU A 70 3.77 2.77 -12.58
CA LEU A 70 4.41 2.78 -11.27
C LEU A 70 5.09 1.44 -11.05
N MET A 71 6.40 1.46 -10.80
CA MET A 71 7.15 0.30 -10.37
C MET A 71 7.49 0.40 -8.89
N VAL A 72 7.24 -0.67 -8.14
CA VAL A 72 7.70 -0.83 -6.76
C VAL A 72 8.45 -2.14 -6.63
N ALA A 73 9.48 -2.16 -5.80
CA ALA A 73 10.34 -3.31 -5.59
C ALA A 73 10.52 -3.58 -4.09
N GLY A 74 10.63 -4.86 -3.73
CA GLY A 74 11.03 -5.30 -2.40
C GLY A 74 12.55 -5.35 -2.26
N ALA A 75 13.00 -5.97 -1.17
CA ALA A 75 14.41 -6.25 -0.96
C ALA A 75 14.87 -7.47 -1.79
N PRO A 76 16.11 -7.48 -2.29
CA PRO A 76 16.68 -8.68 -2.88
C PRO A 76 16.93 -9.75 -1.80
N ASP A 77 16.77 -11.02 -2.18
CA ASP A 77 17.09 -12.17 -1.32
C ASP A 77 18.58 -12.55 -1.33
N SER A 78 19.38 -11.85 -2.14
CA SER A 78 20.81 -12.12 -2.34
C SER A 78 21.57 -10.84 -2.71
N ALA A 79 22.89 -10.94 -2.89
CA ALA A 79 23.70 -9.82 -3.39
C ALA A 79 23.34 -9.38 -4.83
N ASN A 80 22.61 -10.22 -5.59
CA ASN A 80 22.15 -9.86 -6.92
C ASN A 80 20.83 -9.08 -6.83
N PRO A 81 20.78 -7.78 -7.18
CA PRO A 81 19.55 -6.98 -7.06
C PRO A 81 18.41 -7.48 -7.97
N GLN A 82 18.72 -8.26 -9.02
CA GLN A 82 17.69 -8.84 -9.88
C GLN A 82 16.86 -9.93 -9.21
N THR A 83 17.22 -10.37 -8.00
CA THR A 83 16.37 -11.27 -7.22
C THR A 83 15.27 -10.54 -6.44
N ALA A 84 15.36 -9.22 -6.29
CA ALA A 84 14.32 -8.43 -5.63
C ALA A 84 12.96 -8.61 -6.32
N PRO A 85 11.89 -9.03 -5.63
CA PRO A 85 10.57 -9.10 -6.23
C PRO A 85 10.09 -7.68 -6.56
N ARG A 86 9.38 -7.52 -7.67
CA ARG A 86 8.86 -6.23 -8.12
C ARG A 86 7.53 -6.38 -8.84
N VAL A 87 6.76 -5.30 -8.82
CA VAL A 87 5.55 -5.18 -9.62
C VAL A 87 5.54 -3.82 -10.30
N THR A 88 5.24 -3.84 -11.59
CA THR A 88 4.92 -2.65 -12.37
C THR A 88 3.43 -2.66 -12.65
N VAL A 89 2.74 -1.58 -12.29
CA VAL A 89 1.37 -1.33 -12.72
C VAL A 89 1.36 -0.21 -13.75
N THR A 90 0.55 -0.35 -14.79
CA THR A 90 0.29 0.69 -15.79
C THR A 90 -1.14 1.13 -15.69
N GLY A 91 -1.42 2.37 -16.03
CA GLY A 91 -2.76 2.92 -15.88
C GLY A 91 -2.84 4.37 -16.29
N GLU A 92 -3.91 5.00 -15.83
CA GLU A 92 -4.14 6.43 -15.99
C GLU A 92 -4.19 7.06 -14.60
N ALA A 93 -3.37 8.08 -14.36
CA ALA A 93 -3.40 8.86 -13.15
C ALA A 93 -4.21 10.14 -13.36
N THR A 94 -5.12 10.42 -12.43
CA THR A 94 -5.97 11.62 -12.41
C THR A 94 -5.96 12.24 -11.03
N ARG A 95 -6.31 13.53 -10.92
CA ARG A 95 -6.47 14.19 -9.63
C ARG A 95 -7.58 13.53 -8.81
N GLU A 96 -7.33 13.39 -7.52
CA GLU A 96 -8.23 12.80 -6.53
C GLU A 96 -8.51 13.85 -5.45
N GLU A 97 -9.79 14.08 -5.18
CA GLU A 97 -10.25 15.13 -4.26
C GLU A 97 -10.93 14.54 -3.01
N ASP A 98 -11.05 13.21 -2.91
CA ASP A 98 -11.58 12.53 -1.73
C ASP A 98 -10.69 12.80 -0.49
N PRO A 99 -11.20 13.52 0.53
CA PRO A 99 -10.43 13.84 1.72
C PRO A 99 -10.09 12.60 2.57
N GLY A 100 -10.88 11.53 2.48
CA GLY A 100 -10.61 10.24 3.12
C GLY A 100 -9.39 9.55 2.52
N LEU A 101 -9.28 9.54 1.19
CA LEU A 101 -8.10 8.99 0.51
C LEU A 101 -6.84 9.83 0.76
N ARG A 102 -6.98 11.16 0.83
CA ARG A 102 -5.90 12.05 1.23
C ARG A 102 -5.44 11.78 2.66
N SER A 103 -6.38 11.62 3.59
CA SER A 103 -6.09 11.29 4.99
C SER A 103 -5.39 9.94 5.12
N ARG A 104 -5.82 8.92 4.35
CA ARG A 104 -5.13 7.63 4.29
C ARG A 104 -3.70 7.76 3.79
N TRP A 105 -3.46 8.55 2.74
CA TRP A 105 -2.09 8.74 2.24
C TRP A 105 -1.20 9.41 3.30
N LEU A 106 -1.71 10.44 4.00
CA LEU A 106 -0.97 11.13 5.06
C LEU A 106 -0.73 10.25 6.31
N ALA A 107 -1.64 9.33 6.60
CA ALA A 107 -1.45 8.33 7.65
C ALA A 107 -0.26 7.41 7.37
N VAL A 108 0.06 7.16 6.10
CA VAL A 108 1.21 6.35 5.67
C VAL A 108 2.50 7.16 5.55
N HIS A 109 2.39 8.47 5.28
CA HIS A 109 3.51 9.40 5.06
C HIS A 109 3.39 10.65 5.95
N PRO A 110 3.53 10.53 7.28
CA PRO A 110 3.26 11.63 8.22
C PRO A 110 4.16 12.87 8.02
N TYR A 111 5.43 12.68 7.60
CA TYR A 111 6.35 13.78 7.26
C TYR A 111 5.77 14.78 6.25
N ALA A 112 4.87 14.30 5.38
CA ALA A 112 4.25 15.13 4.36
C ALA A 112 3.23 16.12 4.91
N GLY A 113 2.78 15.97 6.17
CA GLY A 113 1.90 16.95 6.82
C GLY A 113 2.45 18.38 6.78
N PHE A 114 3.78 18.53 6.69
CA PHE A 114 4.45 19.81 6.53
C PHE A 114 4.08 20.55 5.22
N TYR A 115 3.95 19.83 4.11
CA TYR A 115 3.76 20.42 2.78
C TYR A 115 2.45 20.04 2.10
N ALA A 116 1.71 19.05 2.63
CA ALA A 116 0.52 18.54 1.97
C ALA A 116 -0.53 19.61 1.70
N ASN A 117 -0.66 20.59 2.59
CA ASN A 117 -1.64 21.68 2.50
C ASN A 117 -1.15 22.89 1.69
N PHE A 118 0.04 22.81 1.08
CA PHE A 118 0.48 23.84 0.13
C PHE A 118 -0.42 23.79 -1.11
N ALA A 119 -0.73 24.96 -1.67
CA ALA A 119 -1.71 25.10 -2.75
C ALA A 119 -1.33 24.35 -4.03
N ASP A 120 -0.05 24.07 -4.24
CA ASP A 120 0.45 23.34 -5.40
C ASP A 120 0.42 21.81 -5.21
N PHE A 121 0.23 21.28 -4.00
CA PHE A 121 0.17 19.83 -3.77
C PHE A 121 -1.24 19.27 -3.93
N GLY A 122 -1.37 18.23 -4.76
CA GLY A 122 -2.64 17.52 -4.99
C GLY A 122 -2.46 16.02 -4.92
N LEU A 123 -3.51 15.31 -4.48
CA LEU A 123 -3.53 13.85 -4.53
C LEU A 123 -3.86 13.41 -5.96
N TRP A 124 -3.18 12.36 -6.41
CA TRP A 124 -3.43 11.70 -7.69
C TRP A 124 -3.69 10.23 -7.45
N ARG A 125 -4.62 9.67 -8.19
CA ARG A 125 -4.97 8.26 -8.15
C ARG A 125 -4.70 7.61 -9.49
N LEU A 126 -3.92 6.54 -9.49
CA LEU A 126 -3.62 5.73 -10.66
C LEU A 126 -4.63 4.57 -10.72
N ARG A 127 -5.52 4.59 -11.72
CA ARG A 127 -6.40 3.46 -12.02
C ARG A 127 -5.63 2.41 -12.82
N ILE A 128 -5.44 1.23 -12.24
CA ILE A 128 -4.65 0.14 -12.84
C ILE A 128 -5.39 -0.45 -14.06
N THR A 129 -4.73 -0.46 -15.21
CA THR A 129 -5.22 -1.11 -16.45
C THR A 129 -4.37 -2.30 -16.88
N GLY A 130 -3.15 -2.42 -16.35
CA GLY A 130 -2.26 -3.55 -16.60
C GLY A 130 -1.24 -3.72 -15.48
N SER A 131 -0.68 -4.92 -15.36
CA SER A 131 0.39 -5.16 -14.42
C SER A 131 1.32 -6.30 -14.83
N LEU A 132 2.56 -6.21 -14.37
CA LEU A 132 3.58 -7.25 -14.49
C LEU A 132 4.21 -7.45 -13.12
N TRP A 133 3.98 -8.62 -12.53
CA TRP A 133 4.73 -9.07 -11.37
C TRP A 133 5.95 -9.85 -11.84
N VAL A 134 7.05 -9.69 -11.13
CA VAL A 134 8.27 -10.45 -11.35
C VAL A 134 8.82 -10.80 -9.95
N GLY A 135 8.85 -12.07 -9.57
CA GLY A 135 9.15 -12.53 -8.19
C GLY A 135 10.57 -13.06 -7.96
N GLY A 136 11.57 -12.36 -8.48
CA GLY A 136 12.96 -12.84 -8.58
C GLY A 136 13.32 -13.45 -9.93
N PHE A 137 14.42 -14.19 -9.99
CA PHE A 137 14.97 -14.72 -11.24
C PHE A 137 14.03 -15.75 -11.89
N GLY A 138 13.75 -15.57 -13.20
CA GLY A 138 12.95 -16.52 -13.99
C GLY A 138 11.45 -16.61 -13.65
N LYS A 139 10.94 -15.77 -12.73
CA LYS A 139 9.52 -15.75 -12.33
C LYS A 139 8.88 -14.43 -12.76
N ALA A 140 8.09 -14.44 -13.82
CA ALA A 140 7.35 -13.26 -14.29
C ALA A 140 5.92 -13.63 -14.68
N MET A 141 4.96 -12.77 -14.36
CA MET A 141 3.54 -12.99 -14.67
C MET A 141 2.82 -11.68 -14.92
N LYS A 142 2.14 -11.58 -16.06
CA LYS A 142 1.14 -10.52 -16.28
C LYS A 142 -0.08 -10.84 -15.44
N LEU A 143 -0.54 -9.90 -14.62
CA LEU A 143 -1.75 -10.06 -13.82
C LEU A 143 -2.82 -9.12 -14.38
N ALA A 144 -3.97 -9.68 -14.74
CA ALA A 144 -5.12 -8.88 -15.17
C ALA A 144 -5.61 -8.05 -13.98
N PRO A 145 -6.08 -6.80 -14.19
CA PRO A 145 -6.60 -5.96 -13.10
C PRO A 145 -7.67 -6.67 -12.26
N ALA A 146 -8.57 -7.43 -12.90
CA ALA A 146 -9.61 -8.20 -12.21
C ALA A 146 -9.08 -9.34 -11.31
N SER A 147 -7.85 -9.79 -11.51
CA SER A 147 -7.19 -10.76 -10.63
C SER A 147 -6.32 -10.10 -9.56
N LEU A 148 -5.72 -8.94 -9.88
CA LEU A 148 -4.84 -8.22 -8.97
C LEU A 148 -5.61 -7.41 -7.92
N CYS A 149 -6.66 -6.70 -8.35
CA CYS A 149 -7.46 -5.86 -7.48
C CYS A 149 -8.28 -6.71 -6.50
N PRO A 150 -8.55 -6.20 -5.28
CA PRO A 150 -9.44 -6.86 -4.34
C PRO A 150 -10.85 -7.05 -4.90
N ASP A 151 -11.57 -8.00 -4.32
CA ASP A 151 -13.02 -8.09 -4.48
C ASP A 151 -13.67 -6.74 -4.11
N PRO A 152 -14.41 -6.08 -5.03
CA PRO A 152 -14.90 -4.72 -4.80
C PRO A 152 -15.85 -4.60 -3.61
N ASP A 153 -16.64 -5.63 -3.35
CA ASP A 153 -17.60 -5.63 -2.24
C ASP A 153 -16.89 -5.77 -0.89
N ALA A 154 -15.92 -6.67 -0.79
CA ALA A 154 -15.05 -6.77 0.39
C ALA A 154 -14.28 -5.46 0.64
N ALA A 155 -13.69 -4.88 -0.42
CA ALA A 155 -12.92 -3.64 -0.31
C ALA A 155 -13.80 -2.47 0.19
N ARG A 156 -15.01 -2.33 -0.35
CA ARG A 156 -15.99 -1.33 0.09
C ARG A 156 -16.42 -1.57 1.54
N THR A 157 -16.80 -2.81 1.88
CA THR A 157 -17.23 -3.18 3.23
C THR A 157 -16.17 -2.85 4.28
N VAL A 158 -14.91 -3.19 4.01
CA VAL A 158 -13.80 -2.88 4.93
C VAL A 158 -13.53 -1.38 4.99
N ALA A 159 -13.55 -0.67 3.85
CA ALA A 159 -13.33 0.77 3.80
C ALA A 159 -14.39 1.57 4.58
N GLU A 160 -15.66 1.16 4.51
CA GLU A 160 -16.75 1.78 5.26
C GLU A 160 -16.60 1.58 6.78
N ALA A 161 -16.09 0.42 7.21
CA ALA A 161 -15.88 0.11 8.62
C ALA A 161 -14.60 0.72 9.22
N GLU A 162 -13.56 0.91 8.40
CA GLU A 162 -12.22 1.32 8.83
C GLU A 162 -12.20 2.50 9.81
N PRO A 163 -12.85 3.66 9.55
CA PRO A 163 -12.76 4.81 10.45
C PRO A 163 -13.20 4.48 11.88
N SER A 164 -14.30 3.73 12.02
CA SER A 164 -14.84 3.33 13.31
C SER A 164 -13.95 2.30 14.02
N LEU A 165 -13.38 1.35 13.26
CA LEU A 165 -12.44 0.36 13.77
C LEU A 165 -11.16 1.01 14.30
N LEU A 166 -10.56 1.92 13.51
CA LEU A 166 -9.36 2.65 13.89
C LEU A 166 -9.59 3.46 15.17
N ALA A 167 -10.71 4.19 15.25
CA ALA A 167 -11.04 5.00 16.42
C ALA A 167 -11.17 4.13 17.69
N ARG A 168 -11.95 3.05 17.60
CA ARG A 168 -12.23 2.15 18.73
C ARG A 168 -10.97 1.41 19.19
N TRP A 169 -10.23 0.78 18.28
CA TRP A 169 -9.00 0.05 18.62
C TRP A 169 -7.93 0.96 19.22
N ASN A 170 -7.75 2.17 18.68
CA ASN A 170 -6.79 3.10 19.25
C ASN A 170 -7.18 3.63 20.64
N ALA A 171 -8.47 3.62 20.99
CA ALA A 171 -8.96 4.04 22.30
C ALA A 171 -8.93 2.90 23.34
N GLU A 172 -9.29 1.69 22.93
CA GLU A 172 -9.56 0.56 23.84
C GLU A 172 -8.40 -0.45 23.89
N GLU A 173 -7.63 -0.59 22.80
CA GLU A 173 -6.70 -1.69 22.58
C GLU A 173 -5.24 -1.25 22.38
N ALA A 174 -4.86 -0.07 22.89
CA ALA A 174 -3.53 0.51 22.69
C ALA A 174 -2.38 -0.43 23.12
N ALA A 175 -2.54 -1.15 24.23
CA ALA A 175 -1.56 -2.14 24.69
C ALA A 175 -1.45 -3.35 23.75
N THR A 176 -2.56 -3.77 23.15
CA THR A 176 -2.59 -4.84 22.14
C THR A 176 -1.89 -4.39 20.86
N ILE A 177 -2.13 -3.15 20.41
CA ILE A 177 -1.45 -2.56 19.24
C ILE A 177 0.06 -2.51 19.45
N GLY A 178 0.52 -2.08 20.63
CA GLY A 178 1.95 -2.07 20.97
C GLY A 178 2.59 -3.46 20.88
N ARG A 179 1.94 -4.49 21.43
CA ARG A 179 2.41 -5.88 21.32
C ARG A 179 2.47 -6.34 19.87
N ILE A 180 1.44 -6.06 19.07
CA ILE A 180 1.44 -6.42 17.65
C ILE A 180 2.65 -5.78 16.94
N ALA A 181 2.92 -4.49 17.17
CA ALA A 181 4.05 -3.81 16.57
C ALA A 181 5.40 -4.45 16.96
N GLU A 182 5.61 -4.69 18.26
CA GLU A 182 6.83 -5.34 18.77
C GLU A 182 7.03 -6.75 18.21
N GLY A 183 5.95 -7.55 18.15
CA GLY A 183 5.95 -8.88 17.57
C GLY A 183 6.30 -8.92 16.07
N HIS A 184 6.22 -7.77 15.39
CA HIS A 184 6.61 -7.60 13.99
C HIS A 184 7.89 -6.75 13.86
N GLY A 185 8.77 -6.81 14.88
CA GLY A 185 10.12 -6.26 14.85
C GLY A 185 10.19 -4.75 15.06
N ALA A 186 9.12 -4.11 15.54
CA ALA A 186 9.13 -2.70 15.91
C ALA A 186 9.65 -2.49 17.34
N GLY A 187 10.11 -1.28 17.66
CA GLY A 187 10.48 -0.92 19.03
C GLY A 187 9.25 -0.63 19.89
N SER A 188 9.42 -0.62 21.21
CA SER A 188 8.35 -0.25 22.14
C SER A 188 7.91 1.21 21.96
N GLY A 189 6.61 1.46 22.11
CA GLY A 189 6.05 2.82 22.02
C GLY A 189 4.54 2.85 21.93
N ALA A 190 4.00 4.07 21.85
CA ALA A 190 2.56 4.33 21.70
C ALA A 190 2.10 4.14 20.26
N TRP A 191 2.23 2.91 19.74
CA TRP A 191 1.80 2.53 18.40
C TRP A 191 0.29 2.69 18.22
N ARG A 192 -0.12 3.06 17.01
CA ARG A 192 -1.53 3.27 16.64
C ARG A 192 -1.84 2.56 15.33
N LEU A 193 -3.07 2.06 15.18
CA LEU A 193 -3.58 1.68 13.86
C LEU A 193 -3.83 2.96 13.07
N VAL A 194 -3.37 3.03 11.82
CA VAL A 194 -3.52 4.25 10.98
C VAL A 194 -4.18 4.01 9.63
N SER A 195 -4.18 2.77 9.13
CA SER A 195 -4.92 2.37 7.92
C SER A 195 -5.24 0.88 7.98
N LEU A 196 -6.40 0.50 7.46
CA LEU A 196 -6.86 -0.88 7.32
C LEU A 196 -7.37 -1.10 5.88
N ASP A 197 -7.08 -2.27 5.36
CA ASP A 197 -7.67 -2.76 4.12
C ASP A 197 -7.78 -4.29 4.15
N VAL A 198 -8.34 -4.84 3.08
CA VAL A 198 -8.54 -6.28 2.95
C VAL A 198 -7.23 -7.08 2.95
N ASP A 199 -6.07 -6.46 2.78
CA ASP A 199 -4.75 -7.10 2.69
C ASP A 199 -3.85 -6.86 3.91
N GLY A 200 -4.22 -5.96 4.83
CA GLY A 200 -3.36 -5.65 5.96
C GLY A 200 -3.82 -4.50 6.83
N VAL A 201 -2.95 -4.18 7.79
CA VAL A 201 -3.02 -3.01 8.66
C VAL A 201 -1.70 -2.25 8.60
N ASP A 202 -1.77 -0.93 8.64
CA ASP A 202 -0.62 -0.07 8.86
C ASP A 202 -0.65 0.44 10.32
N LEU A 203 0.49 0.30 10.99
CA LEU A 203 0.76 0.79 12.33
C LEU A 203 1.73 1.97 12.27
N ALA A 204 1.55 2.98 13.12
CA ALA A 204 2.47 4.12 13.19
C ALA A 204 2.91 4.47 14.61
N LEU A 205 4.16 4.88 14.73
CA LEU A 205 4.75 5.58 15.87
C LEU A 205 5.56 6.77 15.34
N GLY A 206 4.92 7.95 15.29
CA GLY A 206 5.52 9.12 14.64
C GLY A 206 5.74 8.85 13.14
N GLU A 207 7.00 8.94 12.70
CA GLU A 207 7.39 8.67 11.30
C GLU A 207 7.64 7.20 10.98
N ASP A 208 7.75 6.32 11.99
CA ASP A 208 7.87 4.88 11.75
C ASP A 208 6.49 4.29 11.45
N VAL A 209 6.20 4.07 10.16
CA VAL A 209 4.97 3.44 9.68
C VAL A 209 5.26 2.06 9.12
N ARG A 210 4.68 1.03 9.73
CA ARG A 210 4.90 -0.37 9.36
C ARG A 210 3.62 -1.03 8.92
N ARG A 211 3.70 -1.74 7.80
CA ARG A 211 2.59 -2.56 7.30
C ARG A 211 2.73 -4.00 7.77
N ILE A 212 1.65 -4.55 8.30
CA ILE A 212 1.49 -5.98 8.55
C ILE A 212 0.49 -6.51 7.53
N ALA A 213 0.93 -7.45 6.69
CA ALA A 213 0.09 -8.08 5.69
C ALA A 213 -0.67 -9.27 6.28
N TRP A 214 -1.94 -9.43 5.88
CA TRP A 214 -2.69 -10.64 6.17
C TRP A 214 -2.17 -11.82 5.34
N GLU A 215 -2.33 -13.03 5.87
CA GLU A 215 -2.00 -14.27 5.14
C GLU A 215 -2.94 -14.47 3.93
N ALA A 216 -4.20 -14.05 4.07
CA ALA A 216 -5.21 -14.07 3.03
C ALA A 216 -6.12 -12.84 3.16
N PRO A 217 -6.76 -12.38 2.06
CA PRO A 217 -7.62 -11.21 2.12
C PRO A 217 -8.83 -11.41 3.04
N LEU A 218 -9.07 -10.42 3.89
CA LEU A 218 -10.23 -10.38 4.80
C LEU A 218 -11.37 -9.58 4.17
N ARG A 219 -12.61 -9.91 4.52
CA ARG A 219 -13.80 -9.43 3.82
C ARG A 219 -14.72 -8.56 4.67
N SER A 220 -14.49 -8.50 5.99
CA SER A 220 -15.39 -7.83 6.93
C SER A 220 -14.64 -7.25 8.13
N ALA A 221 -15.33 -6.35 8.85
CA ALA A 221 -14.84 -5.77 10.10
C ALA A 221 -14.58 -6.85 11.16
N GLN A 222 -15.49 -7.82 11.27
CA GLN A 222 -15.40 -8.91 12.24
C GLN A 222 -14.17 -9.80 11.99
N GLU A 223 -13.87 -10.10 10.73
CA GLU A 223 -12.66 -10.85 10.37
C GLU A 223 -11.38 -10.08 10.74
N ILE A 224 -11.35 -8.77 10.49
CA ILE A 224 -10.21 -7.91 10.84
C ILE A 224 -10.01 -7.87 12.36
N GLU A 225 -11.07 -7.64 13.12
CA GLU A 225 -11.02 -7.62 14.59
C GLU A 225 -10.51 -8.94 15.15
N ALA A 226 -11.03 -10.07 14.65
CA ALA A 226 -10.56 -11.39 15.03
C ALA A 226 -9.08 -11.60 14.71
N LYS A 227 -8.63 -11.15 13.51
CA LYS A 227 -7.22 -11.26 13.12
C LYS A 227 -6.31 -10.41 14.00
N LEU A 228 -6.69 -9.17 14.31
CA LEU A 228 -5.91 -8.30 15.19
C LEU A 228 -5.82 -8.88 16.61
N ALA A 229 -6.91 -9.43 17.16
CA ALA A 229 -6.91 -10.09 18.46
C ALA A 229 -6.00 -11.34 18.46
N GLN A 230 -6.03 -12.13 17.39
CA GLN A 230 -5.14 -13.28 17.20
C GLN A 230 -3.66 -12.84 17.19
N LEU A 231 -3.31 -11.80 16.42
CA LEU A 231 -1.94 -11.30 16.34
C LEU A 231 -1.44 -10.83 17.70
N GLY A 232 -2.25 -10.09 18.46
CA GLY A 232 -1.89 -9.67 19.81
C GLY A 232 -1.62 -10.85 20.75
N SER A 233 -2.43 -11.91 20.65
CA SER A 233 -2.31 -13.11 21.48
C SER A 233 -1.07 -13.94 21.14
N ASN A 234 -0.74 -14.10 19.86
CA ASN A 234 0.43 -14.87 19.42
C ASN A 234 1.75 -14.25 19.91
N THR A 235 1.82 -12.92 20.04
CA THR A 235 3.01 -12.25 20.59
C THR A 235 3.23 -12.56 22.08
N GLN A 236 2.20 -12.97 22.84
CA GLN A 236 2.39 -13.43 24.23
C GLN A 236 3.00 -14.83 24.32
N ALA A 237 2.85 -15.66 23.29
CA ALA A 237 3.26 -17.06 23.32
C ALA A 237 4.72 -17.31 22.86
N GLY A 238 5.49 -16.26 22.56
CA GLY A 238 6.91 -16.39 22.25
C GLY A 238 7.22 -17.21 21.01
N THR A 239 6.34 -17.21 20.00
CA THR A 239 6.61 -17.88 18.72
C THR A 239 6.73 -16.84 17.61
N LEU A 240 7.96 -16.42 17.33
CA LEU A 240 8.32 -15.81 16.05
C LEU A 240 8.34 -16.92 14.98
N PRO A 241 7.82 -16.70 13.77
CA PRO A 241 8.21 -17.51 12.61
C PRO A 241 9.68 -17.30 12.25
#